data_AF-A0A820H2S1-F1
#
_entry.id   AF-A0A820H2S1-F1
#
_cell.length_a   1.000
_cell.length_b   1.000
_cell.length_c   1.000
_cell.angle_alpha   90.00
_cell.angle_beta   90.00
_cell.angle_gamma   90.00
#
_symmetry.space_group_name_H-M   'P 1'
#
loop_
_entity.id
_entity.type
_entity.pdbx_description
1 polymer ?
#
loop_
_entity_poly.entity_id
_entity_poly.type
_entity_poly.pdbx_seq_one_letter_code
_entity_poly.pdbx_strand_id
1 'polypeptide(L)'
;MLCQLNCQNLLNTVEALLYLEPCRPDSVTLVKIREARFKASAIVGNDGTRVLDERRTSSSGFIERHETPIVKCIEQRFAEFQGNVDVEHLERLQVVKYLQSQEACNILFYHNNKSSIN
;
A
#
# COMPACT_ATOMS: atom_id res chain seq x y z
N MET A 1 -23.12 -8.32 0.53
CA MET A 1 -22.73 -9.28 -0.53
C MET A 1 -22.62 -8.52 -1.85
N LEU A 2 -21.54 -7.76 -2.07
CA LEU A 2 -21.32 -7.00 -3.32
C LEU A 2 -19.81 -6.71 -3.56
N CYS A 3 -18.98 -7.73 -3.82
CA CYS A 3 -17.92 -7.64 -4.85
C CYS A 3 -17.96 -8.96 -5.65
N GLN A 4 -19.00 -9.13 -6.46
CA GLN A 4 -19.03 -10.14 -7.53
C GLN A 4 -18.93 -9.41 -8.86
N LEU A 5 -17.73 -9.01 -9.24
CA LEU A 5 -17.45 -8.59 -10.62
C LEU A 5 -16.12 -9.20 -11.07
N ASN A 6 -16.25 -10.31 -11.79
CA ASN A 6 -15.32 -10.98 -12.71
C ASN A 6 -13.89 -10.41 -12.82
N CYS A 7 -12.94 -11.05 -12.14
CA CYS A 7 -11.49 -10.89 -12.31
C CYS A 7 -10.93 -11.54 -13.59
N GLN A 8 -11.66 -11.59 -14.70
CA GLN A 8 -11.27 -12.45 -15.83
C GLN A 8 -10.59 -11.75 -17.02
N ASN A 9 -10.50 -10.42 -17.09
CA ASN A 9 -10.04 -9.75 -18.33
C ASN A 9 -9.11 -8.55 -18.10
N LEU A 10 -7.94 -8.77 -17.49
CA LEU A 10 -6.86 -7.77 -17.46
C LEU A 10 -5.49 -8.47 -17.41
N LEU A 11 -5.16 -9.20 -18.47
CA LEU A 11 -3.83 -9.79 -18.67
C LEU A 11 -3.44 -9.69 -20.15
N ASN A 12 -3.23 -8.48 -20.66
CA ASN A 12 -2.68 -8.30 -22.02
C ASN A 12 -1.63 -7.17 -22.13
N THR A 13 -1.05 -6.77 -21.00
CA THR A 13 0.17 -5.95 -20.96
C THR A 13 1.15 -6.66 -20.04
N VAL A 14 2.42 -6.70 -20.41
CA VAL A 14 3.47 -7.38 -19.65
C VAL A 14 3.62 -6.68 -18.29
N GLU A 15 2.82 -7.10 -17.31
CA GLU A 15 3.03 -6.79 -15.91
C GLU A 15 4.07 -7.78 -15.38
N ALA A 16 5.29 -7.28 -15.15
CA ALA A 16 6.33 -8.09 -14.53
C ALA A 16 5.98 -8.30 -13.05
N LEU A 17 5.39 -9.46 -12.74
CA LEU A 17 5.23 -9.93 -11.37
C LEU A 17 6.53 -10.59 -10.92
N LEU A 18 7.26 -9.95 -10.01
CA LEU A 18 8.49 -10.50 -9.45
C LEU A 18 8.34 -10.75 -7.94
N TYR A 19 8.69 -11.96 -7.52
CA TYR A 19 8.78 -12.32 -6.11
C TYR A 19 10.20 -12.06 -5.59
N LEU A 20 10.34 -11.17 -4.62
CA LEU A 20 11.62 -10.82 -4.00
C LEU A 20 11.71 -11.47 -2.61
N GLU A 21 12.59 -12.46 -2.41
CA GLU A 21 12.82 -13.08 -1.09
C GLU A 21 13.55 -12.11 -0.15
N PRO A 22 12.99 -11.61 0.98
CA PRO A 22 13.46 -10.36 1.57
C PRO A 22 14.61 -10.51 2.59
N CYS A 23 15.20 -9.36 2.97
CA CYS A 23 15.75 -9.15 4.31
C CYS A 23 14.77 -9.80 5.30
N ARG A 24 15.22 -10.56 6.30
CA ARG A 24 14.34 -11.46 7.05
C ARG A 24 13.89 -10.85 8.40
N PRO A 25 12.88 -9.95 8.48
CA PRO A 25 12.14 -9.78 9.72
C PRO A 25 11.30 -11.04 9.96
N ASP A 26 11.01 -11.34 11.23
CA ASP A 26 9.78 -12.08 11.49
C ASP A 26 8.59 -11.17 11.07
N SER A 27 7.58 -11.72 10.41
CA SER A 27 6.39 -10.96 9.99
C SER A 27 5.69 -10.26 11.16
N VAL A 28 5.94 -10.77 12.36
CA VAL A 28 5.49 -10.25 13.65
C VAL A 28 6.10 -8.88 13.97
N THR A 29 7.34 -8.61 13.59
CA THR A 29 8.06 -7.36 13.91
C THR A 29 7.44 -6.17 13.21
N LEU A 30 7.13 -6.27 11.91
CA LEU A 30 6.51 -5.17 11.16
C LEU A 30 5.09 -4.88 11.64
N VAL A 31 4.33 -5.91 12.02
CA VAL A 31 3.00 -5.75 12.59
C VAL A 31 3.09 -5.07 13.96
N LYS A 32 3.97 -5.55 14.86
CA LYS A 32 4.19 -4.98 16.20
C LYS A 32 4.63 -3.51 16.16
N ILE A 33 5.46 -3.12 15.19
CA ILE A 33 5.87 -1.72 15.00
C ILE A 33 4.65 -0.80 14.83
N ARG A 34 3.53 -1.30 14.30
CA ARG A 34 2.40 -0.46 13.91
C ARG A 34 1.04 -0.78 14.53
N GLU A 35 0.92 -1.82 15.37
CA GLU A 35 -0.38 -2.21 15.96
C GLU A 35 -1.14 -1.04 16.61
N ALA A 36 -0.45 -0.10 17.27
CA ALA A 36 -1.07 1.06 17.92
C ALA A 36 -1.49 2.20 16.97
N ARG A 37 -1.16 2.12 15.68
CA ARG A 37 -1.26 3.25 14.74
C ARG A 37 -1.99 2.91 13.44
N PHE A 38 -2.63 1.74 13.36
CA PHE A 38 -3.53 1.40 12.25
C PHE A 38 -4.77 2.27 12.28
N LYS A 39 -5.16 2.78 11.12
CA LYS A 39 -6.41 3.52 10.94
C LYS A 39 -7.24 2.85 9.86
N ALA A 40 -8.55 2.75 10.08
CA ALA A 40 -9.48 2.30 9.07
C ALA A 40 -9.37 3.21 7.83
N SER A 41 -9.47 2.61 6.66
CA SER A 41 -9.50 3.36 5.41
C SER A 41 -10.78 4.19 5.36
N ALA A 42 -10.59 5.50 5.21
CA ALA A 42 -11.67 6.46 5.14
C ALA A 42 -11.38 7.45 4.01
N ILE A 43 -12.43 7.79 3.28
CA ILE A 43 -12.43 8.86 2.30
C ILE A 43 -13.12 10.08 2.90
N VAL A 44 -12.82 11.25 2.35
CA VAL A 44 -13.57 12.46 2.65
C VAL A 44 -14.69 12.56 1.61
N GLY A 45 -15.94 12.53 2.06
CA GLY A 45 -17.12 12.74 1.23
C GLY A 45 -17.16 14.16 0.68
N ASN A 46 -18.02 14.38 -0.33
CA ASN A 46 -18.16 15.70 -0.98
C ASN A 46 -18.62 16.82 -0.02
N ASP A 47 -19.20 16.45 1.12
CA ASP A 47 -19.64 17.32 2.20
C ASP A 47 -18.56 17.54 3.29
N GLY A 48 -17.35 17.01 3.09
CA GLY A 48 -16.25 17.08 4.04
C GLY A 48 -16.30 16.04 5.16
N THR A 49 -17.30 15.15 5.17
CA THR A 49 -17.43 14.11 6.21
C THR A 49 -16.47 12.95 5.95
N ARG A 50 -15.99 12.30 7.01
CA ARG A 50 -15.21 11.06 6.87
C ARG A 50 -16.15 9.88 6.75
N VAL A 51 -16.10 9.20 5.61
CA VAL A 51 -16.88 8.00 5.33
C VAL A 51 -15.92 6.83 5.13
N LEU A 52 -16.33 5.63 5.57
CA LEU A 52 -15.56 4.41 5.32
C LEU A 52 -15.44 4.16 3.82
N ASP A 53 -14.26 3.71 3.38
CA ASP A 53 -14.00 3.43 1.97
C ASP A 53 -14.56 2.04 1.59
N GLU A 54 -15.52 2.01 0.67
CA GLU A 54 -16.12 0.76 0.17
C GLU A 54 -15.20 0.01 -0.80
N ARG A 55 -14.24 0.69 -1.43
CA ARG A 55 -13.28 0.06 -2.37
C ARG A 55 -12.06 -0.50 -1.64
N ARG A 56 -11.74 0.05 -0.46
CA ARG A 56 -10.68 -0.41 0.42
C ARG A 56 -11.19 -0.48 1.85
N THR A 57 -11.63 -1.65 2.28
CA THR A 57 -12.19 -1.83 3.63
C THR A 57 -11.14 -2.14 4.70
N SER A 58 -9.85 -2.17 4.32
CA SER A 58 -8.74 -2.51 5.21
C SER A 58 -8.37 -1.38 6.17
N SER A 59 -7.59 -1.73 7.19
CA SER A 59 -6.89 -0.76 8.03
C SER A 59 -5.43 -0.66 7.60
N SER A 60 -4.86 0.54 7.64
CA SER A 60 -3.46 0.72 7.24
C SER A 60 -2.70 1.69 8.15
N GLY A 61 -1.37 1.61 8.08
CA GLY A 61 -0.47 2.53 8.74
C GLY A 61 0.83 2.66 7.95
N PHE A 62 1.40 3.86 7.94
CA PHE A 62 2.71 4.11 7.33
C PHE A 62 3.81 3.88 8.37
N ILE A 63 4.92 3.27 7.96
CA ILE A 63 6.14 3.18 8.73
C ILE A 63 7.00 4.41 8.38
N GLU A 64 7.65 5.02 9.37
CA GLU A 64 8.55 6.14 9.09
C GLU A 64 9.83 5.64 8.42
N ARG A 65 10.44 6.50 7.58
CA ARG A 65 11.68 6.14 6.89
C ARG A 65 12.75 5.75 7.90
N HIS A 66 13.47 4.67 7.61
CA HIS A 66 14.55 4.18 8.45
C HIS A 66 14.17 3.94 9.93
N GLU A 67 12.87 3.77 10.25
CA GLU A 67 12.38 3.64 11.65
C GLU A 67 13.07 2.49 12.40
N THR A 68 13.44 1.42 11.69
CA THR A 68 14.22 0.31 12.25
C THR A 68 15.29 -0.17 11.26
N PRO A 69 16.33 -0.89 11.72
CA PRO A 69 17.34 -1.47 10.84
C PRO A 69 16.74 -2.35 9.73
N ILE A 70 15.64 -3.06 10.04
CA ILE A 70 14.98 -3.90 9.04
C ILE A 70 14.18 -3.08 8.02
N VAL A 71 13.51 -2.02 8.46
CA VAL A 71 12.82 -1.08 7.55
C VAL A 71 13.82 -0.46 6.58
N LYS A 72 14.98 0.00 7.09
CA LYS A 72 16.07 0.51 6.27
C LYS A 72 16.57 -0.52 5.25
N CYS A 73 16.72 -1.79 5.64
CA CYS A 73 17.12 -2.87 4.73
C CYS A 73 16.11 -3.05 3.59
N ILE A 74 14.81 -3.03 3.93
CA ILE A 74 13.73 -3.17 2.96
C ILE A 74 13.71 -1.98 1.98
N GLU A 75 13.76 -0.75 2.49
CA GLU A 75 13.76 0.48 1.68
C GLU A 75 14.94 0.52 0.71
N GLN A 76 16.15 0.27 1.21
CA GLN A 76 17.36 0.26 0.40
C GLN A 76 17.27 -0.76 -0.75
N ARG A 77 16.76 -1.95 -0.45
CA ARG A 77 16.61 -3.00 -1.45
C ARG A 77 15.56 -2.68 -2.50
N PHE A 78 14.45 -2.04 -2.12
CA PHE A 78 13.47 -1.56 -3.11
C PHE A 78 14.07 -0.47 -4.00
N ALA A 79 14.88 0.40 -3.43
CA ALA A 79 15.58 1.45 -4.16
C ALA A 79 16.52 0.86 -5.23
N GLU A 80 17.32 -0.14 -4.84
CA GLU A 80 18.18 -0.92 -5.74
C GLU A 80 17.37 -1.63 -6.82
N PHE A 81 16.28 -2.30 -6.43
CA PHE A 81 15.43 -3.06 -7.34
C PHE A 81 14.77 -2.17 -8.42
N GLN A 82 14.38 -0.95 -8.07
CA GLN A 82 13.75 0.01 -9.00
C GLN A 82 14.75 0.72 -9.92
N GLY A 83 15.99 0.22 -10.02
CA GLY A 83 17.04 0.79 -10.86
C GLY A 83 17.99 1.72 -10.11
N ASN A 84 18.23 1.45 -8.82
CA ASN A 84 19.09 2.26 -7.94
C ASN A 84 18.60 3.70 -7.79
N VAL A 85 17.30 3.89 -7.57
CA VAL A 85 16.75 5.19 -7.19
C VAL A 85 17.19 5.57 -5.78
N ASP A 86 17.12 6.85 -5.44
CA ASP A 86 17.25 7.29 -4.04
C ASP A 86 16.06 6.79 -3.22
N VAL A 87 16.31 6.29 -2.00
CA VAL A 87 15.27 5.91 -1.04
C VAL A 87 14.30 7.06 -0.78
N GLU A 88 14.76 8.31 -0.85
CA GLU A 88 13.91 9.48 -0.68
C GLU A 88 12.86 9.66 -1.78
N HIS A 89 13.05 9.06 -2.95
CA HIS A 89 12.04 9.03 -4.02
C HIS A 89 11.01 7.92 -3.83
N LEU A 90 11.25 6.95 -2.94
CA LEU A 90 10.27 5.92 -2.63
C LEU A 90 9.15 6.50 -1.77
N GLU A 91 7.92 6.07 -1.99
CA GLU A 91 6.87 6.28 -0.98
C GLU A 91 7.22 5.53 0.32
N ARG A 92 6.71 6.03 1.45
CA ARG A 92 6.89 5.34 2.73
C ARG A 92 6.20 3.99 2.71
N LEU A 93 6.80 2.99 3.37
CA LEU A 93 6.20 1.67 3.50
C LEU A 93 4.83 1.76 4.19
N GLN A 94 3.81 1.27 3.51
CA GLN A 94 2.45 1.15 4.05
C GLN A 94 2.18 -0.30 4.44
N VAL A 95 1.87 -0.54 5.71
CA VAL A 95 1.38 -1.85 6.18
C VAL A 95 -0.13 -1.83 6.13
N VAL A 96 -0.71 -2.88 5.55
CA VAL A 96 -2.16 -3.05 5.41
C VAL A 96 -2.59 -4.31 6.15
N LYS A 97 -3.62 -4.17 6.98
CA LYS A 97 -4.24 -5.26 7.74
C LYS A 97 -5.67 -5.47 7.25
N TYR A 98 -5.97 -6.71 6.87
CA TYR A 98 -7.30 -7.18 6.53
C TYR A 98 -7.80 -8.09 7.65
N LEU A 99 -9.01 -7.82 8.14
CA LEU A 99 -9.78 -8.76 8.95
C LEU A 99 -10.60 -9.68 8.06
N GLN A 100 -11.17 -10.74 8.64
CA GLN A 100 -12.09 -11.62 7.93
C GLN A 100 -13.21 -10.78 7.29
N SER A 101 -13.48 -11.01 6.00
CA SER A 101 -14.41 -10.26 5.12
C SER A 101 -13.97 -8.87 4.60
N GLN A 102 -12.77 -8.39 4.95
CA GLN A 102 -12.22 -7.16 4.35
C GLN A 102 -11.46 -7.47 3.06
N GLU A 103 -11.58 -6.56 2.09
CA GLU A 103 -10.98 -6.67 0.76
C GLU A 103 -10.61 -5.29 0.18
N ALA A 104 -9.78 -5.32 -0.86
CA ALA A 104 -9.46 -4.18 -1.71
C ALA A 104 -9.78 -4.56 -3.17
N CYS A 105 -10.79 -3.94 -3.76
CA CYS A 105 -11.36 -4.36 -5.05
C CYS A 105 -10.93 -3.37 -6.15
N ASN A 106 -10.18 -3.83 -7.17
CA ASN A 106 -9.80 -3.09 -8.39
C ASN A 106 -9.17 -1.69 -8.17
N ILE A 107 -8.02 -1.63 -7.47
CA ILE A 107 -7.29 -0.39 -7.21
C ILE A 107 -6.08 -0.26 -8.15
N LEU A 108 -5.99 0.85 -8.89
CA LEU A 108 -4.79 1.26 -9.61
C LEU A 108 -3.92 2.14 -8.70
N PHE A 109 -2.61 1.93 -8.70
CA PHE A 109 -1.65 2.66 -7.85
C PHE A 109 -1.08 3.94 -8.49
N TYR A 110 -1.60 4.37 -9.65
CA TYR A 110 -1.12 5.56 -10.35
C TYR A 110 -2.06 6.75 -10.13
N HIS A 111 -1.49 7.92 -9.79
CA HIS A 111 -2.21 9.19 -9.77
C HIS A 111 -1.94 9.98 -11.05
N ASN A 112 -3.00 10.28 -11.81
CA ASN A 112 -2.92 11.24 -12.91
C ASN A 112 -2.93 12.66 -12.33
N ASN A 113 -1.79 13.35 -12.36
CA ASN A 113 -1.74 14.78 -12.09
C ASN A 113 -2.52 15.54 -13.18
N LYS A 114 -3.79 15.85 -12.94
CA LYS A 114 -4.47 16.97 -13.62
C LYS A 114 -4.47 18.18 -12.70
N SER A 115 -3.30 18.80 -12.56
CA SER A 115 -3.23 20.21 -12.21
C SER A 115 -3.65 21.01 -13.44
N SER A 116 -4.94 21.31 -13.54
CA SER A 116 -5.41 22.42 -14.38
C SER A 116 -4.81 23.70 -13.81
N ILE A 117 -3.76 24.17 -14.47
CA ILE A 117 -3.30 25.55 -14.42
C ILE A 117 -4.48 26.39 -14.93
N ASN A 118 -5.12 27.13 -14.01
CA ASN A 118 -5.90 28.32 -14.33
C ASN A 118 -5.14 29.51 -13.75
#